data_AF-A0A7V0MF54-F1
#
_entry.id   AF-A0A7V0MF54-F1
#
_cell.length_a   1.000
_cell.length_b   1.000
_cell.length_c   1.000
_cell.angle_alpha   90.00
_cell.angle_beta   90.00
_cell.angle_gamma   90.00
#
_symmetry.space_group_name_H-M   'P 1'
#
loop_
_entity.id
_entity.type
_entity.pdbx_description
1 polymer ?
#
loop_
_entity_poly.entity_id
_entity_poly.type
_entity_poly.pdbx_seq_one_letter_code
_entity_poly.pdbx_strand_id
1 'polypeptide(L)' 'LDSEGKTLYILNEIGTKIWELCDGSNRIKDIVSKLCHEYDIEKDIAKKDVLDFVNQLLQADLLFVSKDSGQE' A
#
# COMPACT_ATOMS: atom_id res chain seq x y z
N LEU A 1 -9.03 -23.48 19.99
CA LEU A 1 -8.74 -23.65 18.55
C LEU A 1 -9.01 -22.29 17.93
N ASP A 2 -8.09 -21.35 18.13
CA ASP A 2 -8.12 -20.06 17.45
C ASP A 2 -7.66 -20.34 16.03
N SER A 3 -8.66 -20.70 15.23
CA SER A 3 -8.53 -21.11 13.84
C SER A 3 -8.61 -19.82 13.03
N GLU A 4 -7.73 -19.68 12.04
CA GLU A 4 -7.58 -18.53 11.14
C GLU A 4 -6.67 -17.43 11.73
N GLY A 5 -5.38 -17.53 11.38
CA GLY A 5 -4.36 -16.52 11.67
C GLY A 5 -4.68 -15.18 11.01
N LYS A 6 -5.53 -14.39 11.65
CA LYS A 6 -5.55 -12.94 11.43
C LYS A 6 -4.29 -12.38 12.04
N THR A 7 -3.24 -12.28 11.24
CA THR A 7 -2.16 -11.34 11.52
C THR A 7 -2.83 -9.96 11.56
N LEU A 8 -3.10 -9.47 12.77
CA LEU A 8 -3.57 -8.12 13.00
C LEU A 8 -2.41 -7.19 12.62
N TYR A 9 -2.32 -6.86 11.34
CA TYR A 9 -1.49 -5.76 10.90
C TYR A 9 -2.09 -4.50 11.53
N ILE A 10 -1.42 -3.96 12.55
CA ILE A 10 -1.79 -2.65 13.09
C ILE A 10 -1.44 -1.64 12.01
N LEU A 11 -2.45 -1.33 11.21
CA LEU A 11 -2.37 -0.31 10.19
C LEU A 11 -2.52 1.04 10.89
N ASN A 12 -1.46 1.85 10.89
CA ASN A 12 -1.63 3.27 11.20
C ASN A 12 -2.57 3.91 10.18
N GLU A 13 -3.02 5.15 10.44
CA GLU A 13 -3.92 5.89 9.53
C GLU A 13 -3.37 5.90 8.08
N ILE A 14 -2.06 6.10 7.91
CA ILE A 14 -1.38 6.05 6.60
C ILE A 14 -1.47 4.64 5.99
N GLY A 15 -1.17 3.59 6.75
CA GLY A 15 -1.23 2.21 6.28
C GLY A 15 -2.64 1.78 5.86
N THR A 16 -3.65 2.20 6.62
CA THR A 16 -5.06 1.96 6.30
C THR A 16 -5.42 2.65 4.99
N LYS A 17 -4.98 3.90 4.81
CA LYS A 17 -5.24 4.64 3.58
C LYS A 17 -4.58 4.00 2.36
N ILE A 18 -3.34 3.53 2.50
CA ILE A 18 -2.64 2.80 1.44
C ILE A 18 -3.42 1.54 1.07
N TRP A 19 -3.88 0.79 2.07
CA TRP A 19 -4.68 -0.42 1.87
C TRP A 19 -5.99 -0.12 1.12
N GLU A 20 -6.75 0.89 1.54
CA GLU A 20 -7.99 1.31 0.85
C GLU A 20 -7.73 1.75 -0.60
N LEU A 21 -6.59 2.38 -0.87
CA LEU A 21 -6.22 2.79 -2.21
C LEU A 21 -5.70 1.62 -3.05
N CYS A 22 -5.20 0.55 -2.43
CA CYS A 22 -4.74 -0.68 -3.07
C CYS A 22 -5.88 -1.60 -3.56
N ASP A 23 -6.94 -1.02 -4.14
CA ASP A 23 -8.07 -1.73 -4.77
C ASP A 23 -7.72 -2.40 -6.12
N GLY A 24 -6.46 -2.30 -6.57
CA GLY A 24 -6.00 -2.83 -7.86
C GLY A 24 -6.19 -1.88 -9.05
N SER A 25 -6.98 -0.81 -8.88
CA SER A 25 -7.16 0.24 -9.90
C SER A 25 -6.22 1.44 -9.73
N ASN A 26 -5.70 1.69 -8.53
CA ASN A 26 -4.81 2.82 -8.28
C ASN A 26 -3.34 2.43 -8.46
N ARG A 27 -2.59 3.28 -9.17
CA ARG A 27 -1.14 3.13 -9.29
C ARG A 27 -0.45 3.68 -8.05
N ILE A 28 0.68 3.08 -7.65
CA ILE A 28 1.52 3.54 -6.53
C ILE A 28 1.77 5.06 -6.56
N LYS A 29 2.03 5.63 -7.75
CA LYS A 29 2.25 7.08 -7.91
C LYS A 29 1.06 7.95 -7.46
N ASP A 30 -0.15 7.45 -7.64
CA ASP A 30 -1.40 8.13 -7.30
C ASP A 30 -1.61 8.10 -5.78
N ILE A 31 -1.37 6.94 -5.18
CA ILE A 31 -1.38 6.72 -3.72
C ILE A 31 -0.40 7.68 -3.04
N VAL A 32 0.84 7.75 -3.54
CA VAL A 32 1.87 8.66 -3.04
C VAL A 32 1.44 10.13 -3.15
N SER A 33 0.84 10.52 -4.28
CA SER A 33 0.38 11.89 -4.47
C SER A 33 -0.77 12.26 -3.53
N LYS A 34 -1.71 11.34 -3.31
CA LYS A 34 -2.80 11.52 -2.34
C LYS A 34 -2.27 11.64 -0.92
N LEU A 35 -1.33 10.78 -0.52
CA LEU A 35 -0.73 10.85 0.81
C LEU A 35 0.04 12.15 1.04
N CYS A 36 0.83 12.57 0.06
CA CYS A 36 1.55 13.84 0.10
C CYS A 36 0.59 15.03 0.29
N HIS A 37 -0.58 14.99 -0.37
CA HIS A 37 -1.58 16.05 -0.25
C HIS A 37 -2.43 15.98 1.04
N GLU A 38 -2.86 14.79 1.47
CA GLU A 38 -3.69 14.62 2.68
C GLU A 38 -2.89 14.80 3.98
N TYR A 39 -1.63 14.34 4.00
CA TYR A 39 -0.81 14.29 5.21
C TYR A 39 0.34 15.32 5.21
N ASP A 40 0.45 16.17 4.17
CA ASP A 40 1.51 17.18 4.02
C ASP A 40 2.93 16.60 4.19
N ILE A 41 3.13 15.36 3.72
CA ILE A 41 4.41 14.66 3.81
C ILE A 41 5.20 14.78 2.51
N GLU A 42 6.52 14.74 2.61
CA GLU A 42 7.38 14.76 1.43
C GLU A 42 7.13 13.55 0.52
N LYS A 43 7.15 13.79 -0.80
CA LYS A 43 6.92 12.76 -1.81
C LYS A 43 7.87 11.57 -1.69
N ASP A 44 9.12 11.82 -1.31
CA ASP A 44 10.12 10.75 -1.15
C ASP A 44 9.80 9.86 0.07
N ILE A 45 9.38 10.49 1.18
CA ILE A 45 8.91 9.80 2.38
C ILE A 45 7.63 9.01 2.09
N ALA A 46 6.62 9.66 1.50
CA ALA A 46 5.37 9.01 1.11
C ALA A 46 5.60 7.80 0.20
N LYS A 47 6.50 7.95 -0.78
CA LYS A 47 6.87 6.86 -1.69
C LYS A 47 7.53 5.70 -0.94
N LYS A 48 8.43 5.99 -0.02
CA LYS A 48 9.11 4.98 0.78
C LYS A 48 8.12 4.23 1.67
N ASP A 49 7.22 4.94 2.35
CA ASP A 49 6.17 4.35 3.18
C ASP A 49 5.23 3.45 2.36
N VAL A 50 4.75 3.92 1.21
CA VAL A 50 3.89 3.13 0.33
C VAL A 50 4.60 1.88 -0.17
N LEU A 51 5.86 2.00 -0.62
CA LEU A 51 6.62 0.87 -1.12
C LEU A 51 6.91 -0.15 -0.02
N ASP A 52 7.31 0.30 1.17
CA ASP A 52 7.57 -0.56 2.31
C ASP A 52 6.30 -1.32 2.71
N PHE A 53 5.18 -0.60 2.80
CA PHE A 53 3.89 -1.16 3.14
C PHE A 53 3.40 -2.20 2.12
N VAL A 54 3.45 -1.86 0.82
CA VAL A 54 3.11 -2.80 -0.25
C VAL A 54 4.03 -4.02 -0.23
N ASN A 55 5.32 -3.83 0.05
CA ASN A 55 6.28 -4.92 0.14
C ASN A 55 6.01 -5.83 1.36
N GLN A 56 5.57 -5.28 2.48
CA GLN A 56 5.12 -6.07 3.63
C GLN A 56 3.88 -6.90 3.29
N LEU A 57 2.92 -6.32 2.58
CA LEU A 57 1.70 -7.03 2.14
C LEU A 57 1.98 -8.12 1.11
N LEU A 58 2.92 -7.86 0.18
CA LEU A 58 3.40 -8.86 -0.78
C LEU A 58 4.07 -10.03 -0.08
N GLN A 59 4.93 -9.77 0.91
CA GLN A 59 5.56 -10.82 1.72
C GLN A 59 4.56 -11.60 2.58
N ALA A 60 3.42 -10.99 2.90
CA ALA A 60 2.32 -11.62 3.62
C ALA A 60 1.36 -12.39 2.71
N ASP A 61 1.61 -12.44 1.39
CA ASP A 61 0.70 -12.98 0.37
C ASP A 61 -0.71 -12.34 0.41
N LEU A 62 -0.83 -11.11 0.95
CA LEU A 62 -2.09 -10.38 1.09
C LEU A 62 -2.42 -9.52 -0.13
N LEU A 63 -1.43 -9.21 -0.96
CA LEU A 63 -1.56 -8.31 -2.10
C LEU A 63 -0.75 -8.83 -3.28
N PHE A 64 -1.26 -8.65 -4.50
CA PHE A 64 -0.58 -9.06 -5.72
C PHE A 64 -0.37 -7.85 -6.64
N VAL A 65 0.89 -7.56 -6.98
CA VAL A 65 1.20 -6.54 -7.99
C VAL A 65 1.07 -7.15 -9.38
N SER A 66 -0.04 -6.84 -10.05
CA SER A 66 -0.16 -7.14 -11.47
C SER A 66 0.72 -6.17 -12.24
N LYS A 67 1.78 -6.69 -12.87
CA LYS A 67 2.62 -5.91 -13.78
C LYS A 67 1.77 -5.62 -15.02
N ASP A 68 1.06 -4.49 -15.00
CA ASP A 68 0.38 -3.94 -16.16
C ASP A 68 1.44 -3.77 -17.25
N SER A 69 1.42 -4.74 -18.17
CA SER A 69 2.35 -4.86 -19.28
C SER A 69 1.90 -3.86 -20.34
N GLY A 70 2.12 -2.58 -20.05
CA GLY A 70 1.76 -1.48 -20.93
C GLY A 70 3.00 -0.67 -21.30
N GLN A 71 3.97 -1.30 -21.96
CA GLN A 71 4.95 -0.65 -22.85
C GLN A 71 5.38 -1.66 -23.94
N GLU A 72 4.63 -1.68 -25.04
CA GLU A 72 5.18 -1.64 -26.39
C GLU A 72 4.71 -0.34 -27.04
#